data_AF-A0A2N2FEV6-F1
#
_entry.id   AF-A0A2N2FEV6-F1
#
_cell.length_a   1.000
_cell.length_b   1.000
_cell.length_c   1.000
_cell.angle_alpha   90.00
_cell.angle_beta   90.00
_cell.angle_gamma   90.00
#
_symmetry.space_group_name_H-M   'P 1'
#
loop_
_entity.id
_entity.type
_entity.pdbx_description
1 polymer ?
#
loop_
_entity_poly.entity_id
_entity_poly.type
_entity_poly.pdbx_seq_one_letter_code
_entity_poly.pdbx_strand_id
1 'polypeptide(L)' 'KMLGAVTVMYKKKGFNPEAGDYMWLKYGPDMKIMAQGKADMCIQCHATAKTNDYVVLVPLKKK' A
#
# COMPACT_ATOMS: atom_id res chain seq x y z
N LYS A 1 -20.76 -8.03 -9.74
CA LYS A 1 -19.74 -7.23 -9.02
C LYS A 1 -18.57 -7.02 -9.97
N MET A 2 -18.09 -5.78 -10.15
CA MET A 2 -16.94 -5.47 -11.02
C MET A 2 -15.72 -5.11 -10.17
N LEU A 3 -14.51 -5.35 -10.70
CA LEU A 3 -13.26 -4.97 -10.03
C LEU A 3 -13.10 -3.45 -10.07
N GLY A 4 -12.88 -2.81 -8.91
CA GLY A 4 -12.70 -1.36 -8.84
C GLY A 4 -11.25 -0.91 -9.05
N ALA A 5 -10.30 -1.59 -8.40
CA ALA A 5 -8.88 -1.32 -8.50
C ALA A 5 -8.07 -2.50 -7.92
N VAL A 6 -6.80 -2.58 -8.30
CA VAL A 6 -5.80 -3.40 -7.62
C VAL A 6 -4.78 -2.47 -6.99
N THR A 7 -4.48 -2.64 -5.71
CA THR A 7 -3.46 -1.86 -5.00
C THR A 7 -2.32 -2.78 -4.58
N VAL A 8 -1.09 -2.31 -4.71
CA VAL A 8 0.11 -3.10 -4.46
C VAL A 8 1.05 -2.30 -3.58
N MET A 9 1.59 -2.97 -2.57
CA MET A 9 2.69 -2.50 -1.74
C MET A 9 3.92 -3.36 -2.05
N TYR A 10 4.94 -2.77 -2.67
CA TYR A 10 6.18 -3.48 -2.99
C TYR A 10 7.34 -2.89 -2.20
N LYS A 11 7.99 -3.71 -1.38
CA LYS A 11 9.13 -3.27 -0.57
C LYS A 11 10.41 -3.30 -1.40
N LYS A 12 11.03 -2.14 -1.59
CA LYS A 12 12.27 -1.95 -2.34
C LYS A 12 13.29 -1.23 -1.47
N LYS A 13 14.29 -1.96 -0.99
CA LYS A 13 15.35 -1.42 -0.11
C LYS A 13 15.92 -0.10 -0.65
N GLY A 14 15.94 0.94 0.18
CA GLY A 14 16.49 2.26 -0.15
C GLY A 14 15.58 3.15 -1.01
N PHE A 15 14.40 2.71 -1.42
CA PHE A 15 13.50 3.52 -2.25
C PHE A 15 12.85 4.66 -1.47
N ASN A 16 12.40 4.37 -0.25
CA ASN A 16 11.77 5.35 0.62
C ASN A 16 11.98 4.99 2.10
N PRO A 17 13.21 5.11 2.63
CA PRO A 17 13.53 4.63 3.98
C PRO A 17 12.66 5.24 5.07
N GLU A 18 12.28 6.50 4.90
CA GLU A 18 11.40 7.23 5.82
C GLU A 18 9.99 6.61 5.93
N ALA A 19 9.54 5.95 4.86
CA ALA A 19 8.24 5.29 4.75
C ALA A 19 8.33 3.77 4.59
N GLY A 20 9.33 3.13 5.22
CA GLY A 20 9.44 1.67 5.26
C GLY A 20 9.86 1.04 3.95
N ASP A 21 10.50 1.80 3.05
CA ASP A 21 10.99 1.32 1.76
C ASP A 21 9.89 0.81 0.81
N TYR A 22 8.64 1.23 1.01
CA TYR A 22 7.53 0.86 0.15
C TYR A 22 7.43 1.72 -1.12
N MET A 23 7.28 1.04 -2.25
CA MET A 23 6.74 1.56 -3.48
C MET A 23 5.25 1.20 -3.54
N TRP A 24 4.40 2.22 -3.61
CA TRP A 24 2.95 2.09 -3.62
C TRP A 24 2.45 2.13 -5.05
N LEU A 25 1.52 1.26 -5.44
CA LEU A 25 0.92 1.25 -6.76
C LEU A 25 -0.59 1.06 -6.67
N LYS A 26 -1.31 1.69 -7.60
CA LYS A 26 -2.74 1.49 -7.82
C LYS A 26 -3.00 1.34 -9.31
N TYR A 27 -3.58 0.22 -9.69
CA TYR A 27 -4.06 -0.05 -11.03
C TYR A 27 -5.57 0.08 -11.08
N GLY A 28 -6.08 0.72 -12.14
CA GLY A 28 -7.48 0.61 -12.53
C GLY A 28 -7.83 -0.81 -12.99
N PRO A 29 -9.12 -1.12 -13.23
CA PRO A 29 -9.53 -2.43 -13.71
C PRO A 29 -9.02 -2.73 -15.13
N ASP A 30 -8.63 -1.69 -15.87
CA ASP A 30 -8.01 -1.76 -17.20
C ASP A 30 -6.47 -1.82 -17.14
N MET A 31 -5.89 -2.08 -15.96
CA MET A 31 -4.45 -2.11 -15.70
C MET A 31 -3.72 -0.78 -15.91
N LYS A 32 -4.43 0.35 -16.08
CA LYS A 32 -3.79 1.67 -16.10
C LYS A 32 -3.33 2.08 -14.70
N ILE A 33 -2.15 2.69 -14.63
CA ILE A 33 -1.61 3.22 -13.39
C ILE A 33 -2.41 4.47 -13.00
N MET A 34 -3.02 4.43 -11.82
CA MET A 34 -3.73 5.56 -11.21
C MET A 34 -2.87 6.27 -10.15
N ALA A 35 -1.94 5.55 -9.51
CA ALA A 35 -0.95 6.09 -8.59
C ALA A 35 0.27 5.16 -8.54
N GLN A 36 1.47 5.72 -8.39
CA GLN A 36 2.70 4.95 -8.22
C GLN A 36 3.77 5.69 -7.41
N GLY A 37 4.71 4.95 -6.82
CA GLY A 37 5.90 5.51 -6.17
C GLY A 37 5.67 5.87 -4.70
N LYS A 38 6.07 7.09 -4.30
CA LYS A 38 5.89 7.63 -2.94
C LYS A 38 4.52 8.29 -2.81
N ALA A 39 3.45 7.52 -2.92
CA ALA A 39 2.08 8.04 -2.91
C ALA A 39 1.67 8.50 -1.49
N ASP A 40 1.65 9.81 -1.23
CA ASP A 40 1.43 10.39 0.10
C ASP A 40 0.17 9.89 0.79
N MET A 41 -0.96 9.83 0.08
CA MET A 41 -2.22 9.32 0.62
C MET A 41 -2.11 7.88 1.14
N CYS A 42 -1.36 7.02 0.44
CA CYS A 42 -1.12 5.65 0.87
C CYS A 42 -0.22 5.63 2.10
N ILE A 43 0.86 6.40 2.08
CA ILE A 43 1.83 6.49 3.19
C ILE A 43 1.14 6.99 4.45
N GLN A 44 0.37 8.08 4.38
CA GLN A 44 -0.30 8.71 5.52
C GLN A 44 -1.29 7.76 6.20
N CYS A 45 -2.12 7.06 5.42
CA CYS A 45 -3.08 6.10 5.98
C CYS A 45 -2.37 4.91 6.65
N HIS A 46 -1.35 4.37 5.98
CA HIS A 46 -0.60 3.21 6.48
C HIS A 46 0.40 3.56 7.60
N ALA A 47 0.77 4.83 7.78
CA ALA A 47 1.64 5.27 8.86
C ALA A 47 1.05 5.01 10.25
N THR A 48 -0.27 4.82 10.37
CA THR A 48 -0.92 4.35 11.60
C THR A 48 -0.42 2.97 12.04
N ALA A 49 0.04 2.15 11.09
CA ALA A 49 0.63 0.84 11.30
C ALA A 49 2.17 0.86 11.12
N LYS A 50 2.83 2.02 11.30
CA LYS A 50 4.30 2.14 11.15
C LYS A 50 5.08 1.14 12.02
N THR A 51 4.60 0.85 13.22
CA THR A 51 5.22 -0.14 14.12
C THR A 51 5.11 -1.57 13.62
N ASN A 52 4.19 -1.85 12.69
CA ASN A 52 4.03 -3.12 12.00
C ASN A 52 4.40 -2.99 10.52
N ASP A 53 5.48 -2.27 10.23
CA ASP A 53 6.04 -2.13 8.89
C ASP A 53 5.01 -1.63 7.85
N TYR A 54 4.18 -0.66 8.25
CA TYR A 54 3.11 -0.07 7.41
C TYR A 54 2.02 -1.08 6.97
N VAL A 55 2.01 -2.31 7.48
CA VAL A 55 0.98 -3.32 7.18
C VAL A 55 -0.12 -3.25 8.22
N VAL A 56 -1.32 -2.86 7.80
CA VAL A 56 -2.50 -2.82 8.67
C VAL A 56 -2.99 -4.25 8.92
N LEU A 57 -2.84 -4.73 10.14
CA LEU A 57 -3.39 -6.01 10.57
C LEU A 57 -4.78 -5.81 11.14
N VAL A 58 -5.65 -6.78 10.87
CA VAL A 58 -6.96 -6.89 11.54
C VAL A 58 -7.02 -8.21 12.28
N PRO A 59 -7.70 -8.29 13.43
CA PRO A 59 -7.92 -9.55 14.12
C PRO A 59 -8.59 -10.56 13.20
N LEU A 60 -8.08 -11.79 13.18
CA LEU A 60 -8.75 -12.89 12.51
C LEU A 60 -10.07 -13.17 13.24
N LYS A 61 -11.20 -13.09 12.53
CA LYS A 61 -12.47 -13.57 13.08
C LYS A 61 -12.33 -15.08 13.33
N LYS A 62 -12.43 -15.49 14.59
CA LYS A 62 -12.61 -16.91 14.91
C LYS A 62 -13.92 -17.37 14.27
N LYS A 63 -13.87 -18.51 13.57
CA LYS A 63 -15.06 -19.18 13.03
C LYS A 63 -15.90 -19.75 14.18
#